data_AF-A0AAD4MBY9-F1
#
_entry.id   AF-A0AAD4MBY9-F1
#
_cell.length_a   1.000
_cell.length_b   1.000
_cell.length_c   1.000
_cell.angle_alpha   90.00
_cell.angle_beta   90.00
_cell.angle_gamma   90.00
#
_symmetry.space_group_name_H-M   'P 1'
#
loop_
_entity.id
_entity.type
_entity.pdbx_description
1 polymer ?
#
loop_
_entity_poly.entity_id
_entity_poly.type
_entity_poly.pdbx_seq_one_letter_code
_entity_poly.pdbx_strand_id
1 'polypeptide(L)'
;MRDVQKKPDERIANDRPNVDADLPPISLMYHGFGRFLDCIHTDSTNLERVANKPKFEMAIDKFICEMSIFYESESARQSKTLDCLNDIFESYLGKKPYSLIIPSIITGQRSTDGHAIGPIGTIEVGVQIKNEFGTSSCDPSVEFAAYYTQSLHAKALKYLENNFLFPALGIVVVGAHIGFYALTFTTTTRLVSLTPLLPMAIENGNRNARQDLLKAFEAACILRIHINQDTQNYKDNPQECPLPGNFPYVNQVPAIPGPGIFNFQIDREAYQGEGGIRYLNRFIYMATATDSEDKHKVIVKFTRRYFRDLHEFCAQEGHAPKLLGYGNAPDGWHVVVMEWIDNEESDLQRYSSKYLGTWSADLRRLVNRFHEKGWVHGDLRDANLIISRTNPERIMLVDFDWGGDLNSGPVRYPTSLLNPELVREDPNDLWITKERDKLVLEFALRKLEGKEEVQ
;
A
#
# COMPACT_ATOMS: atom_id res chain seq x y z
N MET A 1 25.36 -7.86 -4.95
CA MET A 1 23.92 -7.63 -4.75
C MET A 1 23.15 -8.92 -4.43
N ARG A 2 23.21 -9.97 -5.28
CA ARG A 2 22.49 -11.23 -5.02
C ARG A 2 22.80 -11.88 -3.67
N ASP A 3 24.06 -11.88 -3.24
CA ASP A 3 24.42 -12.52 -1.97
C ASP A 3 24.12 -11.67 -0.74
N VAL A 4 24.12 -10.34 -0.87
CA VAL A 4 23.69 -9.40 0.19
C VAL A 4 22.16 -9.49 0.39
N GLN A 5 21.41 -9.63 -0.70
CA GLN A 5 19.95 -9.84 -0.67
C GLN A 5 19.53 -11.19 -0.05
N LYS A 6 20.45 -12.15 0.12
CA LYS A 6 20.20 -13.41 0.83
C LYS A 6 20.37 -13.29 2.36
N LYS A 7 20.98 -12.22 2.85
CA LYS A 7 21.18 -11.98 4.28
C LYS A 7 20.03 -11.10 4.79
N PRO A 8 19.17 -11.59 5.69
CA PRO A 8 18.01 -10.83 6.16
C PRO A 8 18.36 -9.44 6.68
N ASP A 9 19.43 -9.31 7.44
CA ASP A 9 19.83 -8.05 8.11
C ASP A 9 20.51 -7.04 7.17
N GLU A 10 20.95 -7.48 5.98
CA GLU A 10 21.61 -6.63 4.98
C GLU A 10 20.73 -6.43 3.73
N ARG A 11 19.54 -7.04 3.70
CA ARG A 11 18.62 -7.01 2.56
C ARG A 11 17.93 -5.65 2.47
N ILE A 12 17.77 -5.16 1.23
CA ILE A 12 16.89 -4.02 0.93
C ILE A 12 15.51 -4.59 0.61
N ALA A 13 14.49 -4.18 1.35
CA ALA A 13 13.10 -4.54 1.10
C ALA A 13 12.56 -3.73 -0.09
N ASN A 14 12.58 -4.31 -1.28
CA ASN A 14 12.16 -3.68 -2.52
C ASN A 14 11.21 -4.55 -3.34
N ASP A 15 10.52 -5.49 -2.69
CA ASP A 15 9.56 -6.42 -3.28
C ASP A 15 10.17 -7.31 -4.39
N ARG A 16 11.50 -7.52 -4.35
CA ARG A 16 12.24 -8.40 -5.26
C ARG A 16 13.07 -9.44 -4.49
N PRO A 17 13.23 -10.67 -5.04
CA PRO A 17 12.50 -11.20 -6.20
C PRO A 17 11.01 -11.47 -5.91
N ASN A 18 10.63 -11.53 -4.64
CA ASN A 18 9.26 -11.70 -4.18
C ASN A 18 8.82 -10.47 -3.38
N VAL A 19 7.51 -10.22 -3.36
CA VAL A 19 6.88 -9.19 -2.53
C VAL A 19 7.25 -9.39 -1.06
N ASP A 20 7.59 -8.29 -0.37
CA ASP A 20 7.84 -8.29 1.06
C ASP A 20 6.52 -8.38 1.85
N ALA A 21 5.94 -9.57 1.88
CA ALA A 21 4.58 -9.79 2.39
C ALA A 21 4.39 -9.50 3.90
N ASP A 22 5.47 -9.38 4.66
CA ASP A 22 5.45 -9.02 6.08
C ASP A 22 5.42 -7.49 6.28
N LEU A 23 5.46 -6.71 5.19
CA LEU A 23 5.42 -5.26 5.22
C LEU A 23 4.18 -4.75 4.51
N PRO A 24 3.48 -3.74 5.08
CA PRO A 24 2.39 -3.09 4.39
C PRO A 24 2.87 -2.47 3.06
N PRO A 25 1.95 -2.24 2.11
CA PRO A 25 2.20 -1.41 0.94
C PRO A 25 2.75 -0.06 1.38
N ILE A 26 3.68 0.51 0.61
CA ILE A 26 4.36 1.76 0.99
C ILE A 26 3.37 2.91 1.21
N SER A 27 2.26 2.91 0.47
CA SER A 27 1.16 3.88 0.60
C SER A 27 0.40 3.81 1.93
N LEU A 28 0.45 2.66 2.61
CA LEU A 28 -0.16 2.42 3.92
C LEU A 28 0.85 2.55 5.06
N MET A 29 2.16 2.55 4.81
CA MET A 29 3.18 2.75 5.85
C MET A 29 3.33 4.22 6.25
N TYR A 30 3.15 5.14 5.30
CA TYR A 30 3.26 6.58 5.55
C TYR A 30 2.32 7.36 4.63
N HIS A 31 1.52 8.28 5.19
CA HIS A 31 0.50 9.01 4.44
C HIS A 31 1.08 9.86 3.31
N GLY A 32 2.30 10.39 3.47
CA GLY A 32 2.94 11.17 2.41
C GLY A 32 3.16 10.34 1.14
N PHE A 33 3.51 9.06 1.25
CA PHE A 33 3.69 8.18 0.08
C PHE A 33 2.35 7.87 -0.59
N GLY A 34 1.32 7.60 0.21
CA GLY A 34 -0.04 7.44 -0.31
C GLY A 34 -0.51 8.69 -1.06
N ARG A 35 -0.27 9.86 -0.48
CA ARG A 35 -0.63 11.15 -1.08
C ARG A 35 0.11 11.42 -2.38
N PHE A 36 1.39 11.04 -2.47
CA PHE A 36 2.14 11.10 -3.71
C PHE A 36 1.42 10.30 -4.82
N LEU A 37 1.04 9.05 -4.53
CA LEU A 37 0.38 8.17 -5.51
C LEU A 37 -1.00 8.69 -5.92
N ASP A 38 -1.79 9.22 -4.97
CA ASP A 38 -3.04 9.90 -5.29
C ASP A 38 -2.83 11.07 -6.26
N CYS A 39 -1.79 11.87 -6.05
CA CYS A 39 -1.46 13.01 -6.93
C CYS A 39 -1.07 12.57 -8.35
N ILE A 40 -0.43 11.40 -8.50
CA ILE A 40 -0.09 10.85 -9.82
C ILE A 40 -1.34 10.31 -10.53
N HIS A 41 -2.19 9.58 -9.81
CA HIS A 41 -3.32 8.85 -10.39
C HIS A 41 -4.60 9.68 -10.56
N THR A 42 -4.73 10.80 -9.86
CA THR A 42 -5.90 11.68 -9.99
C THR A 42 -5.64 12.80 -11.01
N ASP A 43 -6.64 13.10 -11.84
CA ASP A 43 -6.65 14.34 -12.64
C ASP A 43 -7.04 15.57 -11.81
N SER A 44 -7.45 15.37 -10.55
CA SER A 44 -7.66 16.46 -9.61
C SER A 44 -6.32 16.98 -9.11
N THR A 45 -5.73 17.90 -9.86
CA THR A 45 -4.71 18.80 -9.31
C THR A 45 -5.32 19.47 -8.07
N ASN A 46 -4.73 19.26 -6.89
CA ASN A 46 -5.03 20.09 -5.73
C ASN A 46 -4.39 21.46 -5.98
N LEU A 47 -5.05 22.26 -6.83
CA LEU A 47 -4.58 23.51 -7.45
C LEU A 47 -4.23 24.62 -6.45
N GLU A 48 -4.47 24.41 -5.16
CA GLU A 48 -4.38 25.46 -4.14
C GLU A 48 -2.98 25.65 -3.52
N ARG A 49 -1.95 24.89 -3.93
CA ARG A 49 -0.65 24.88 -3.21
C ARG A 49 0.60 25.35 -3.96
N VAL A 50 0.55 25.62 -5.26
CA VAL A 50 1.76 26.08 -5.97
C VAL A 50 2.01 27.56 -5.67
N ALA A 51 3.09 27.89 -4.94
CA ALA A 51 3.41 29.27 -4.58
C ALA A 51 3.56 30.18 -5.83
N ASN A 52 4.12 29.64 -6.92
CA ASN A 52 4.18 30.31 -8.21
C ASN A 52 4.14 29.29 -9.36
N LYS A 53 2.92 28.97 -9.84
CA LYS A 53 2.70 27.96 -10.89
C LYS A 53 3.49 28.22 -12.18
N PRO A 54 3.50 29.44 -12.77
CA PRO A 54 4.33 29.72 -13.94
C PRO A 54 5.82 29.49 -13.70
N LYS A 55 6.36 29.95 -12.56
CA LYS A 55 7.79 29.74 -12.23
C LYS A 55 8.11 28.25 -12.04
N PHE A 56 7.20 27.50 -11.44
CA PHE A 56 7.34 26.05 -11.24
C PHE A 56 7.36 25.29 -12.57
N GLU A 57 6.41 25.57 -13.46
CA GLU A 57 6.39 24.95 -14.79
C GLU A 57 7.65 25.30 -15.59
N MET A 58 8.10 26.57 -15.55
CA MET A 58 9.34 26.99 -16.21
C MET A 58 10.58 26.30 -15.64
N ALA A 59 10.65 26.09 -14.32
CA ALA A 59 11.76 25.39 -13.68
C ALA A 59 11.83 23.91 -14.11
N ILE A 60 10.67 23.27 -14.27
CA ILE A 60 10.57 21.90 -14.79
C ILE A 60 10.95 21.85 -16.26
N ASP A 61 10.47 22.79 -17.09
CA ASP A 61 10.84 22.85 -18.51
C ASP A 61 12.36 23.04 -18.67
N LYS A 62 12.97 23.90 -17.85
CA LYS A 62 14.43 24.06 -17.78
C LYS A 62 15.12 22.75 -17.40
N PHE A 63 14.64 22.07 -16.35
CA PHE A 63 15.20 20.78 -15.93
C PHE A 63 15.15 19.74 -17.06
N ILE A 64 14.02 19.66 -17.77
CA ILE A 64 13.83 18.78 -18.93
C ILE A 64 14.87 19.09 -20.01
N CYS A 65 15.05 20.35 -20.37
CA CYS A 65 16.05 20.77 -21.36
C CYS A 65 17.48 20.39 -20.92
N GLU A 66 17.85 20.73 -19.69
CA GLU A 66 19.20 20.50 -19.16
C GLU A 66 19.53 19.01 -18.99
N MET A 67 18.55 18.15 -18.71
CA MET A 67 18.77 16.71 -18.56
C MET A 67 18.66 15.91 -19.87
N SER A 68 18.22 16.57 -20.95
CA SER A 68 18.12 15.97 -22.29
C SER A 68 19.40 16.09 -23.12
N ILE A 69 20.41 16.83 -22.64
CA ILE A 69 21.71 16.95 -23.31
C ILE A 69 22.73 15.94 -22.76
N PHE A 70 23.79 15.70 -23.53
CA PHE A 70 24.92 14.90 -23.10
C PHE A 70 25.90 15.73 -22.26
N TYR A 71 26.42 15.12 -21.21
CA TYR A 71 27.45 15.70 -20.34
C TYR A 71 28.76 14.93 -20.47
N GLU A 72 29.87 15.65 -20.52
CA GLU A 72 31.22 15.05 -20.58
C GLU A 72 31.63 14.37 -19.26
N SER A 73 31.04 14.76 -18.14
CA SER A 73 31.34 14.18 -16.82
C SER A 73 30.10 14.12 -15.92
N GLU A 74 30.06 13.11 -15.05
CA GLU A 74 28.99 12.96 -14.04
C GLU A 74 28.95 14.14 -13.07
N SER A 75 30.10 14.76 -12.76
CA SER A 75 30.16 15.94 -11.90
C SER A 75 29.49 17.17 -12.54
N ALA A 76 29.69 17.40 -13.85
CA ALA A 76 29.01 18.49 -14.56
C ALA A 76 27.49 18.27 -14.60
N ARG A 77 27.06 17.03 -14.88
CA ARG A 77 25.65 16.63 -14.85
C ARG A 77 25.05 16.82 -13.46
N GLN A 78 25.74 16.33 -12.43
CA GLN A 78 25.34 16.44 -11.03
C GLN A 78 25.08 17.90 -10.65
N SER A 79 26.04 18.79 -10.89
CA SER A 79 25.88 20.22 -10.56
C SER A 79 24.62 20.82 -11.20
N LYS A 80 24.38 20.54 -12.49
CA LYS A 80 23.20 21.07 -13.19
C LYS A 80 21.88 20.47 -12.73
N THR A 81 21.86 19.17 -12.45
CA THR A 81 20.70 18.51 -11.87
C THR A 81 20.33 19.14 -10.54
N LEU A 82 21.29 19.33 -9.64
CA LEU A 82 21.03 19.87 -8.30
C LEU A 82 20.54 21.33 -8.36
N ASP A 83 21.15 22.18 -9.19
CA ASP A 83 20.70 23.55 -9.42
C ASP A 83 19.22 23.57 -9.83
N CYS A 84 18.87 22.76 -10.84
CA CYS A 84 17.51 22.72 -11.37
C CYS A 84 16.51 22.10 -10.37
N LEU A 85 16.88 21.05 -9.62
CA LEU A 85 16.01 20.49 -8.59
C LEU A 85 15.74 21.50 -7.46
N ASN A 86 16.77 22.24 -7.03
CA ASN A 86 16.60 23.29 -6.04
C ASN A 86 15.69 24.43 -6.56
N ASP A 87 15.85 24.85 -7.83
CA ASP A 87 14.95 25.82 -8.48
C ASP A 87 13.49 25.33 -8.48
N ILE A 88 13.26 24.05 -8.81
CA ILE A 88 11.92 23.43 -8.82
C ILE A 88 11.32 23.46 -7.41
N PHE A 89 12.02 22.92 -6.42
CA PHE A 89 11.50 22.88 -5.04
C PHE A 89 11.27 24.29 -4.48
N GLU A 90 12.18 25.25 -4.69
CA GLU A 90 12.00 26.62 -4.23
C GLU A 90 10.79 27.30 -4.89
N SER A 91 10.57 27.07 -6.19
CA SER A 91 9.44 27.66 -6.92
C SER A 91 8.07 27.13 -6.45
N TYR A 92 8.00 25.88 -6.00
CA TYR A 92 6.78 25.29 -5.45
C TYR A 92 6.56 25.66 -3.98
N LEU A 93 7.61 25.54 -3.16
CA LEU A 93 7.55 25.61 -1.70
C LEU A 93 7.63 27.04 -1.15
N GLY A 94 8.14 27.99 -1.95
CA GLY A 94 8.50 29.33 -1.51
C GLY A 94 9.71 29.34 -0.57
N LYS A 95 9.98 30.49 0.08
CA LYS A 95 11.11 30.68 1.03
C LYS A 95 10.86 30.05 2.41
N LYS A 96 10.31 28.85 2.46
CA LYS A 96 10.16 28.05 3.69
C LYS A 96 11.51 27.39 4.07
N PRO A 97 11.71 26.90 5.31
CA PRO A 97 13.01 26.45 5.81
C PRO A 97 13.41 25.05 5.29
N TYR A 98 13.32 24.83 3.98
CA TYR A 98 13.78 23.58 3.36
C TYR A 98 15.27 23.67 3.03
N SER A 99 16.02 22.66 3.44
CA SER A 99 17.45 22.56 3.13
C SER A 99 17.68 22.42 1.62
N LEU A 100 18.71 23.07 1.08
CA LEU A 100 19.10 22.82 -0.31
C LEU A 100 19.59 21.37 -0.47
N ILE A 101 19.34 20.80 -1.64
CA ILE A 101 19.92 19.52 -2.04
C ILE A 101 21.36 19.80 -2.46
N ILE A 102 22.32 19.26 -1.71
CA ILE A 102 23.76 19.49 -1.92
C ILE A 102 24.52 18.16 -1.98
N PRO A 103 25.62 18.07 -2.72
CA PRO A 103 26.52 16.94 -2.63
C PRO A 103 27.29 17.05 -1.30
N SER A 104 27.24 16.00 -0.48
CA SER A 104 27.97 15.98 0.79
C SER A 104 28.33 14.55 1.19
N ILE A 105 29.39 14.44 2.00
CA ILE A 105 29.84 13.19 2.61
C ILE A 105 28.77 12.73 3.62
N ILE A 106 28.36 11.47 3.55
CA ILE A 106 27.48 10.83 4.53
C ILE A 106 28.31 10.27 5.69
N THR A 107 29.24 9.37 5.37
CA THR A 107 30.10 8.69 6.34
C THR A 107 31.46 8.36 5.70
N GLY A 108 32.55 8.60 6.45
CA GLY A 108 33.91 8.33 5.98
C GLY A 108 34.24 9.08 4.68
N GLN A 109 34.46 8.34 3.59
CA GLN A 109 34.75 8.87 2.25
C GLN A 109 33.58 8.72 1.26
N ARG A 110 32.39 8.30 1.72
CA ARG A 110 31.24 8.05 0.84
C ARG A 110 30.38 9.31 0.72
N SER A 111 30.17 9.79 -0.50
CA SER A 111 29.33 10.95 -0.83
C SER A 111 28.13 10.56 -1.68
N THR A 112 26.99 11.20 -1.46
CA THR A 112 25.84 11.13 -2.37
C THR A 112 26.05 12.05 -3.56
N ASP A 113 25.32 11.81 -4.65
CA ASP A 113 25.21 12.82 -5.70
C ASP A 113 24.45 14.06 -5.25
N GLY A 114 23.51 13.92 -4.33
CA GLY A 114 22.94 15.04 -3.58
C GLY A 114 21.98 14.57 -2.50
N HIS A 115 21.89 15.31 -1.40
CA HIS A 115 20.83 15.10 -0.41
C HIS A 115 20.45 16.39 0.29
N ALA A 116 19.24 16.41 0.84
CA ALA A 116 18.76 17.41 1.78
C ALA A 116 18.50 16.74 3.13
N ILE A 117 18.88 17.42 4.21
CA ILE A 117 18.66 16.99 5.58
C ILE A 117 17.42 17.68 6.15
N GLY A 118 16.53 16.87 6.73
CA GLY A 118 15.31 17.34 7.38
C GLY A 118 15.51 17.74 8.85
N PRO A 119 14.44 18.19 9.53
CA PRO A 119 14.43 18.71 10.91
C PRO A 119 15.14 17.86 11.96
N ILE A 120 15.01 16.53 11.88
CA ILE A 120 15.59 15.57 12.83
C ILE A 120 17.03 15.15 12.47
N GLY A 121 17.61 15.79 11.45
CA GLY A 121 18.98 15.52 11.02
C GLY A 121 19.14 14.29 10.14
N THR A 122 18.06 13.70 9.60
CA THR A 122 18.14 12.59 8.65
C THR A 122 17.88 13.06 7.23
N ILE A 123 18.23 12.24 6.23
CA ILE A 123 17.93 12.54 4.83
C ILE A 123 16.41 12.61 4.65
N GLU A 124 15.89 13.73 4.15
CA GLU A 124 14.49 13.89 3.73
C GLU A 124 14.33 13.73 2.21
N VAL A 125 15.37 14.11 1.46
CA VAL A 125 15.47 13.95 0.00
C VAL A 125 16.86 13.47 -0.33
N GLY A 126 16.97 12.42 -1.13
CA GLY A 126 18.24 11.98 -1.70
C GLY A 126 18.15 11.83 -3.20
N VAL A 127 19.27 12.12 -3.87
CA VAL A 127 19.41 12.15 -5.32
C VAL A 127 20.57 11.27 -5.73
N GLN A 128 20.33 10.40 -6.71
CA GLN A 128 21.37 9.61 -7.38
C GLN A 128 21.34 9.92 -8.88
N ILE A 129 22.51 10.20 -9.45
CA ILE A 129 22.67 10.74 -10.80
C ILE A 129 23.69 9.89 -11.54
N LYS A 130 23.32 9.35 -12.71
CA LYS A 130 24.24 8.70 -13.63
C LYS A 130 24.17 9.35 -15.01
N ASN A 131 25.31 9.37 -15.70
CA ASN A 131 25.37 9.96 -17.02
C ASN A 131 24.45 9.25 -18.01
N GLU A 132 24.51 7.93 -18.15
CA GLU A 132 23.63 7.18 -19.05
C GLU A 132 23.36 5.78 -18.47
N PHE A 133 22.43 5.04 -19.07
CA PHE A 133 22.22 3.64 -18.68
C PHE A 133 23.49 2.82 -18.95
N GLY A 134 23.85 1.97 -17.98
CA GLY A 134 25.00 1.06 -18.10
C GLY A 134 26.36 1.70 -17.89
N THR A 135 26.46 2.99 -17.55
CA THR A 135 27.75 3.65 -17.27
C THR A 135 28.29 3.34 -15.87
N SER A 136 27.43 2.82 -14.97
CA SER A 136 27.79 2.47 -13.60
C SER A 136 27.85 0.97 -13.38
N SER A 137 28.72 0.54 -12.47
CA SER A 137 28.81 -0.85 -12.00
C SER A 137 27.73 -1.23 -10.97
N CYS A 138 26.94 -0.26 -10.50
CA CYS A 138 25.87 -0.47 -9.52
C CYS A 138 24.54 0.11 -10.02
N ASP A 139 23.45 -0.52 -9.59
CA ASP A 139 22.10 0.04 -9.75
C ASP A 139 21.98 1.33 -8.89
N PRO A 140 21.63 2.47 -9.48
CA PRO A 140 21.52 3.75 -8.77
C PRO A 140 20.57 3.70 -7.57
N SER A 141 19.47 2.95 -7.69
CA SER A 141 18.47 2.84 -6.62
C SER A 141 19.02 2.06 -5.40
N VAL A 142 19.85 1.05 -5.65
CA VAL A 142 20.50 0.26 -4.59
C VAL A 142 21.65 1.01 -3.95
N GLU A 143 22.44 1.73 -4.74
CA GLU A 143 23.47 2.64 -4.22
C GLU A 143 22.85 3.67 -3.27
N PHE A 144 21.71 4.25 -3.68
CA PHE A 144 21.00 5.20 -2.86
C PHE A 144 20.43 4.59 -1.56
N ALA A 145 19.81 3.42 -1.61
CA ALA A 145 19.34 2.73 -0.40
C ALA A 145 20.49 2.46 0.59
N ALA A 146 21.69 2.11 0.10
CA ALA A 146 22.86 1.92 0.94
C ALA A 146 23.31 3.24 1.61
N TYR A 147 23.32 4.36 0.88
CA TYR A 147 23.62 5.68 1.41
C TYR A 147 22.62 6.13 2.47
N TYR A 148 21.33 5.98 2.17
CA TYR A 148 20.25 6.27 3.11
C TYR A 148 20.42 5.47 4.41
N THR A 149 20.61 4.15 4.31
CA THR A 149 20.84 3.26 5.48
C THR A 149 22.02 3.72 6.32
N GLN A 150 23.14 4.06 5.67
CA GLN A 150 24.34 4.51 6.36
C GLN A 150 24.14 5.86 7.06
N SER A 151 23.37 6.77 6.47
CA SER A 151 23.04 8.06 7.07
C SER A 151 22.27 7.92 8.39
N LEU A 152 21.53 6.81 8.53
CA LEU A 152 20.75 6.48 9.71
C LEU A 152 21.59 5.80 10.79
N HIS A 153 22.67 5.08 10.47
CA HIS A 153 23.38 4.24 11.45
C HIS A 153 23.83 4.97 12.74
N ALA A 154 24.24 6.24 12.66
CA ALA A 154 24.64 7.04 13.84
C ALA A 154 23.45 7.71 14.57
N LYS A 155 22.29 7.83 13.92
CA LYS A 155 21.13 8.61 14.40
C LYS A 155 19.92 7.74 14.76
N ALA A 156 19.73 6.62 14.07
CA ALA A 156 18.67 5.65 14.30
C ALA A 156 18.69 5.11 15.73
N LEU A 157 19.86 4.83 16.31
CA LEU A 157 19.98 4.39 17.70
C LEU A 157 19.31 5.32 18.72
N LYS A 158 19.17 6.62 18.41
CA LYS A 158 18.50 7.60 19.28
C LYS A 158 16.97 7.61 19.12
N TYR A 159 16.45 7.13 18.00
CA TYR A 159 15.04 7.28 17.60
C TYR A 159 14.32 5.95 17.36
N LEU A 160 15.05 4.83 17.35
CA LEU A 160 14.53 3.47 17.21
C LEU A 160 13.59 3.07 18.35
N GLU A 161 13.74 3.67 19.54
CA GLU A 161 12.85 3.42 20.68
C GLU A 161 11.38 3.83 20.40
N ASN A 162 11.13 4.66 19.39
CA ASN A 162 9.81 5.23 19.10
C ASN A 162 9.18 4.72 17.78
N ASN A 163 9.70 3.65 17.17
CA ASN A 163 9.16 3.07 15.92
C ASN A 163 9.02 4.08 14.75
N PHE A 164 9.82 5.15 14.74
CA PHE A 164 9.76 6.15 13.67
C PHE A 164 10.31 5.57 12.36
N LEU A 165 9.61 5.82 11.25
CA LEU A 165 9.89 5.19 9.96
C LEU A 165 10.94 5.91 9.11
N PHE A 166 11.34 7.13 9.46
CA PHE A 166 12.31 7.93 8.70
C PHE A 166 11.95 8.11 7.21
N PRO A 167 10.73 8.54 6.86
CA PRO A 167 10.34 8.64 5.45
C PRO A 167 11.25 9.61 4.69
N ALA A 168 11.69 9.21 3.49
CA ALA A 168 12.51 10.01 2.60
C ALA A 168 12.05 9.89 1.14
N LEU A 169 12.18 10.99 0.40
CA LEU A 169 11.97 11.03 -1.04
C LEU A 169 13.28 10.70 -1.77
N GLY A 170 13.23 9.72 -2.66
CA GLY A 170 14.30 9.39 -3.58
C GLY A 170 14.07 9.95 -4.96
N ILE A 171 15.13 10.49 -5.57
CA ILE A 171 15.13 10.94 -6.96
C ILE A 171 16.31 10.27 -7.66
N VAL A 172 16.04 9.51 -8.71
CA VAL A 172 17.07 8.88 -9.53
C VAL A 172 17.02 9.48 -10.92
N VAL A 173 18.15 10.01 -11.39
CA VAL A 173 18.32 10.56 -12.73
C VAL A 173 19.35 9.72 -13.48
N VAL A 174 18.96 9.14 -14.61
CA VAL A 174 19.86 8.31 -15.46
C VAL A 174 19.63 8.70 -16.91
N GLY A 175 20.63 9.31 -17.54
CA GLY A 175 20.43 9.87 -18.88
C GLY A 175 19.22 10.82 -18.90
N ALA A 176 18.50 10.85 -20.00
CA ALA A 176 17.27 11.62 -20.12
C ALA A 176 16.05 10.98 -19.40
N HIS A 177 16.24 10.28 -18.27
CA HIS A 177 15.16 9.66 -17.49
C HIS A 177 15.23 10.02 -16.00
N ILE A 178 14.06 10.11 -15.36
CA ILE A 178 13.90 10.40 -13.94
C ILE A 178 12.92 9.43 -13.28
N GLY A 179 13.22 8.96 -12.08
CA GLY A 179 12.29 8.17 -11.26
C GLY A 179 12.22 8.70 -9.84
N PHE A 180 11.04 8.62 -9.24
CA PHE A 180 10.80 8.96 -7.84
C PHE A 180 10.60 7.69 -7.02
N TYR A 181 11.17 7.67 -5.81
CA TYR A 181 11.19 6.51 -4.93
C TYR A 181 10.78 6.91 -3.52
N ALA A 182 10.12 5.99 -2.82
CA ALA A 182 9.88 6.08 -1.39
C ALA A 182 10.95 5.28 -0.65
N LEU A 183 11.53 5.90 0.37
CA LEU A 183 12.44 5.24 1.30
C LEU A 183 11.91 5.35 2.71
N THR A 184 12.00 4.25 3.44
CA THR A 184 11.64 4.19 4.84
C THR A 184 12.52 3.15 5.52
N PHE A 185 12.73 3.28 6.82
CA PHE A 185 13.51 2.34 7.61
C PHE A 185 12.61 1.65 8.63
N THR A 186 12.56 0.32 8.57
CA THR A 186 11.90 -0.53 9.57
C THR A 186 12.96 -1.33 10.33
N THR A 187 13.03 -2.65 10.12
CA THR A 187 14.19 -3.47 10.46
C THR A 187 15.28 -3.38 9.40
N THR A 188 14.87 -3.09 8.17
CA THR A 188 15.75 -2.90 7.01
C THR A 188 15.28 -1.68 6.22
N THR A 189 16.12 -1.21 5.30
CA THR A 189 15.70 -0.14 4.37
C THR A 189 14.71 -0.71 3.38
N ARG A 190 13.51 -0.11 3.35
CA ARG A 190 12.52 -0.33 2.32
C ARG A 190 12.64 0.74 1.24
N LEU A 191 12.71 0.29 -0.01
CA LEU A 191 12.86 1.12 -1.20
C LEU A 191 11.83 0.69 -2.23
N VAL A 192 10.86 1.56 -2.53
CA VAL A 192 9.79 1.27 -3.49
C VAL A 192 9.72 2.37 -4.54
N SER A 193 9.59 2.01 -5.81
CA SER A 193 9.40 2.97 -6.90
C SER A 193 8.02 3.60 -6.78
N LEU A 194 7.94 4.94 -6.71
CA LEU A 194 6.69 5.69 -6.73
C LEU A 194 6.25 6.05 -8.15
N THR A 195 7.21 6.15 -9.07
CA THR A 195 6.96 6.27 -10.51
C THR A 195 7.80 5.25 -11.27
N PRO A 196 7.41 4.87 -12.51
CA PRO A 196 8.37 4.36 -13.49
C PRO A 196 9.49 5.39 -13.74
N LEU A 197 10.53 4.97 -14.46
CA LEU A 197 11.49 5.91 -15.04
C LEU A 197 10.79 6.69 -16.16
N LEU A 198 10.47 7.96 -15.89
CA LEU A 198 9.81 8.87 -16.80
C LEU A 198 10.83 9.45 -17.79
N PRO A 199 10.56 9.41 -19.11
CA PRO A 199 11.42 10.02 -20.10
C PRO A 199 11.29 11.55 -20.07
N MET A 200 12.42 12.24 -20.13
CA MET A 200 12.53 13.70 -20.27
C MET A 200 12.72 14.12 -21.72
N ALA A 201 13.12 13.19 -22.60
CA ALA A 201 13.13 13.45 -24.03
C ALA A 201 11.69 13.57 -24.54
N ILE A 202 11.26 14.79 -24.89
CA ILE A 202 9.96 15.03 -25.51
C ILE A 202 10.05 14.56 -26.97
N GLU A 203 9.75 13.29 -27.22
CA GLU A 203 9.64 12.77 -28.57
C GLU A 203 8.48 13.43 -29.32
N ASN A 204 8.66 13.66 -30.63
CA ASN A 204 7.58 14.12 -31.51
C ASN A 204 6.43 13.10 -31.51
N GLY A 205 5.37 13.37 -30.74
CA GLY A 205 4.18 12.54 -30.66
C GLY A 205 3.75 12.16 -29.24
N ASN A 206 4.64 12.24 -28.24
CA ASN A 206 4.26 12.00 -26.85
C ASN A 206 3.66 13.27 -26.23
N ARG A 207 2.33 13.41 -26.35
CA ARG A 207 1.60 14.59 -25.86
C ARG A 207 1.56 14.68 -24.32
N ASN A 208 1.81 13.59 -23.60
CA ASN A 208 1.58 13.51 -22.16
C ASN A 208 2.86 13.53 -21.32
N ALA A 209 4.05 13.24 -21.89
CA ALA A 209 5.31 13.17 -21.13
C ALA A 209 5.57 14.40 -20.24
N ARG A 210 5.40 15.61 -20.79
CA ARG A 210 5.53 16.86 -20.01
C ARG A 210 4.53 16.91 -18.85
N GLN A 211 3.28 16.51 -19.10
CA GLN A 211 2.23 16.54 -18.08
C GLN A 211 2.48 15.50 -16.97
N ASP A 212 2.99 14.32 -17.32
CA ASP A 212 3.37 13.29 -16.35
C ASP A 212 4.53 13.77 -15.47
N LEU A 213 5.52 14.45 -16.05
CA LEU A 213 6.62 15.07 -15.30
C LEU A 213 6.13 16.18 -14.36
N LEU A 214 5.23 17.04 -14.82
CA LEU A 214 4.62 18.08 -13.98
C LEU A 214 3.89 17.47 -12.78
N LYS A 215 3.05 16.45 -13.02
CA LYS A 215 2.35 15.71 -11.95
C LYS A 215 3.35 15.06 -10.98
N ALA A 216 4.41 14.44 -11.49
CA ALA A 216 5.42 13.79 -10.67
C ALA A 216 6.21 14.75 -9.79
N PHE A 217 6.62 15.91 -10.31
CA PHE A 217 7.29 16.93 -9.51
C PHE A 217 6.35 17.59 -8.50
N GLU A 218 5.09 17.81 -8.84
CA GLU A 218 4.08 18.31 -7.90
C GLU A 218 3.90 17.31 -6.74
N ALA A 219 3.72 16.04 -7.04
CA ALA A 219 3.63 14.97 -6.04
C ALA A 219 4.89 14.89 -5.18
N ALA A 220 6.08 15.02 -5.77
CA ALA A 220 7.36 15.03 -5.06
C ALA A 220 7.49 16.23 -4.10
N CYS A 221 7.05 17.42 -4.51
CA CYS A 221 7.04 18.59 -3.64
C CYS A 221 6.07 18.40 -2.47
N ILE A 222 4.88 17.86 -2.71
CA ILE A 222 3.89 17.55 -1.67
C ILE A 222 4.44 16.53 -0.67
N LEU A 223 5.06 15.45 -1.17
CA LEU A 223 5.69 14.44 -0.32
C LEU A 223 6.80 15.06 0.56
N ARG A 224 7.66 15.89 -0.02
CA ARG A 224 8.70 16.60 0.73
C ARG A 224 8.13 17.51 1.82
N ILE A 225 7.02 18.21 1.55
CA ILE A 225 6.32 19.03 2.55
C ILE A 225 5.88 18.15 3.73
N HIS A 226 5.22 17.02 3.46
CA HIS A 226 4.75 16.12 4.50
C HIS A 226 5.90 15.55 5.32
N ILE A 227 6.96 15.05 4.67
CA ILE A 227 8.14 14.50 5.36
C ILE A 227 8.72 15.55 6.33
N ASN A 228 8.90 16.77 5.84
CA ASN A 228 9.46 17.85 6.65
C ASN A 228 8.54 18.25 7.82
N GLN A 229 7.24 18.39 7.58
CA GLN A 229 6.27 18.73 8.63
C GLN A 229 6.17 17.64 9.70
N ASP A 230 6.09 16.37 9.30
CA ASP A 230 5.93 15.26 10.23
C ASP A 230 7.21 15.01 11.04
N THR A 231 8.39 15.19 10.41
CA THR A 231 9.66 15.12 11.13
C THR A 231 9.87 16.33 12.05
N GLN A 232 9.40 17.52 11.69
CA GLN A 232 9.39 18.69 12.58
C GLN A 232 8.46 18.46 13.78
N ASN A 233 7.24 17.98 13.54
CA ASN A 233 6.30 17.65 14.61
C ASN A 233 6.88 16.59 15.55
N TYR A 234 7.51 15.54 15.02
CA TYR A 234 8.17 14.52 15.84
C TYR A 234 9.38 15.07 16.62
N LYS A 235 10.14 16.02 16.06
CA LYS A 235 11.23 16.70 16.77
C LYS A 235 10.70 17.50 17.97
N ASP A 236 9.58 18.18 17.78
CA ASP A 236 8.98 19.05 18.80
C ASP A 236 8.19 18.23 19.84
N ASN A 237 7.52 17.16 19.42
CA ASN A 237 6.69 16.27 20.25
C ASN A 237 7.03 14.78 20.02
N PRO A 238 8.15 14.25 20.56
CA PRO A 238 8.57 12.86 20.30
C PRO A 238 7.60 11.77 20.78
N GLN A 239 6.73 12.10 21.74
CA GLN A 239 5.74 11.17 22.30
C GLN A 239 4.52 10.98 21.38
N GLU A 240 4.26 11.90 20.47
CA GLU A 240 3.15 11.84 19.52
C GLU A 240 3.56 11.16 18.20
N CYS A 241 4.45 10.16 18.26
CA CYS A 241 4.93 9.47 17.06
C CYS A 241 3.75 8.84 16.32
N PRO A 242 3.34 9.37 15.14
CA PRO A 242 2.10 8.96 14.50
C PRO A 242 2.27 7.73 13.61
N LEU A 243 3.49 7.18 13.52
CA LEU A 243 3.85 6.12 12.56
C LEU A 243 3.95 4.78 13.28
N PRO A 244 3.03 3.84 13.02
CA PRO A 244 3.00 2.58 13.74
C PRO A 244 3.98 1.58 13.13
N GLY A 245 5.29 1.84 13.19
CA GLY A 245 6.33 0.88 12.79
C GLY A 245 6.00 0.06 11.53
N ASN A 246 5.82 -1.26 11.68
CA ASN A 246 5.53 -2.18 10.58
C ASN A 246 4.04 -2.34 10.23
N PHE A 247 3.15 -1.52 10.76
CA PHE A 247 1.71 -1.58 10.50
C PHE A 247 1.22 -0.40 9.66
N PRO A 248 0.03 -0.50 9.04
CA PRO A 248 -0.59 0.64 8.38
C PRO A 248 -0.79 1.84 9.33
N TYR A 249 -0.52 3.07 8.86
CA TYR A 249 -0.70 4.28 9.67
C TYR A 249 -2.17 4.63 9.93
N VAL A 250 -3.09 4.05 9.17
CA VAL A 250 -4.53 4.34 9.30
C VAL A 250 -5.07 3.71 10.58
N ASN A 251 -5.58 4.55 11.46
CA ASN A 251 -6.10 4.20 12.78
C ASN A 251 -7.55 4.67 13.01
N GLN A 252 -8.19 5.23 11.98
CA GLN A 252 -9.55 5.73 12.06
C GLN A 252 -10.26 5.66 10.70
N VAL A 253 -11.57 5.41 10.73
CA VAL A 253 -12.45 5.39 9.55
C VAL A 253 -13.84 5.94 9.89
N PRO A 254 -14.68 6.32 8.91
CA PRO A 254 -16.10 6.55 9.17
C PRO A 254 -16.74 5.32 9.85
N ALA A 255 -17.47 5.56 10.94
CA ALA A 255 -18.16 4.54 11.71
C ALA A 255 -19.40 4.02 10.98
N ILE A 256 -19.79 2.78 11.25
CA ILE A 256 -21.00 2.14 10.74
C ILE A 256 -21.69 1.37 11.89
N PRO A 257 -23.02 1.56 12.09
CA PRO A 257 -23.87 2.56 11.46
C PRO A 257 -23.69 3.95 12.09
N GLY A 258 -23.75 5.01 11.28
CA GLY A 258 -23.84 6.40 11.75
C GLY A 258 -22.77 7.33 11.15
N PRO A 259 -22.83 8.64 11.49
CA PRO A 259 -21.92 9.64 10.94
C PRO A 259 -20.63 9.85 11.76
N GLY A 260 -20.33 8.96 12.70
CA GLY A 260 -19.18 9.08 13.60
C GLY A 260 -17.85 8.66 12.95
N ILE A 261 -16.78 8.77 13.72
CA ILE A 261 -15.48 8.18 13.39
C ILE A 261 -15.28 6.97 14.31
N PHE A 262 -14.83 5.87 13.73
CA PHE A 262 -14.39 4.67 14.44
C PHE A 262 -12.88 4.69 14.55
N ASN A 263 -12.35 4.81 15.76
CA ASN A 263 -10.92 4.77 16.06
C ASN A 263 -10.50 3.38 16.54
N PHE A 264 -9.31 2.96 16.10
CA PHE A 264 -8.74 1.67 16.43
C PHE A 264 -7.22 1.74 16.49
N GLN A 265 -6.62 0.84 17.24
CA GLN A 265 -5.19 0.62 17.28
C GLN A 265 -4.88 -0.79 16.78
N ILE A 266 -4.07 -0.89 15.73
CA ILE A 266 -3.62 -2.19 15.21
C ILE A 266 -2.65 -2.82 16.22
N ASP A 267 -2.95 -4.04 16.66
CA ASP A 267 -2.17 -4.76 17.66
C ASP A 267 -1.22 -5.76 17.01
N ARG A 268 -1.71 -6.51 16.02
CA ARG A 268 -0.97 -7.56 15.30
C ARG A 268 -1.63 -7.98 14.00
N GLU A 269 -0.89 -8.68 13.16
CA GLU A 269 -1.46 -9.40 12.01
C GLU A 269 -2.47 -10.46 12.47
N ALA A 270 -3.57 -10.58 11.72
CA ALA A 270 -4.53 -11.65 11.91
C ALA A 270 -4.09 -12.86 11.08
N TYR A 271 -3.50 -13.86 11.73
CA TYR A 271 -3.16 -15.12 11.08
C TYR A 271 -4.38 -16.04 11.01
N GLN A 272 -4.63 -16.62 9.84
CA GLN A 272 -5.44 -17.82 9.65
C GLN A 272 -4.51 -18.90 9.07
N GLY A 273 -4.42 -20.07 9.72
CA GLY A 273 -3.55 -21.18 9.32
C GLY A 273 -2.44 -21.52 10.33
N GLU A 274 -2.49 -22.73 10.91
CA GLU A 274 -1.29 -23.39 11.44
C GLU A 274 -0.47 -23.99 10.29
N GLY A 275 0.85 -23.87 10.35
CA GLY A 275 1.75 -24.66 9.49
C GLY A 275 2.24 -23.97 8.22
N GLY A 276 3.05 -22.92 8.37
CA GLY A 276 4.13 -22.57 7.42
C GLY A 276 3.77 -22.10 6.01
N ILE A 277 2.52 -22.23 5.57
CA ILE A 277 2.03 -21.66 4.31
C ILE A 277 1.48 -20.28 4.62
N ARG A 278 2.35 -19.26 4.54
CA ARG A 278 1.93 -17.86 4.58
C ARG A 278 1.15 -17.57 3.29
N TYR A 279 -0.17 -17.47 3.38
CA TYR A 279 -0.96 -16.87 2.32
C TYR A 279 -0.53 -15.41 2.18
N LEU A 280 0.21 -15.11 1.11
CA LEU A 280 0.73 -13.78 0.83
C LEU A 280 -0.43 -12.77 0.86
N ASN A 281 -0.36 -11.80 1.78
CA ASN A 281 -1.12 -10.55 1.78
C ASN A 281 -2.65 -10.65 1.68
N ARG A 282 -3.32 -10.84 2.83
CA ARG A 282 -4.72 -10.36 2.98
C ARG A 282 -4.83 -9.00 3.68
N PHE A 283 -3.72 -8.44 4.20
CA PHE A 283 -3.68 -7.21 4.99
C PHE A 283 -4.81 -7.13 6.03
N ILE A 284 -4.97 -8.23 6.77
CA ILE A 284 -5.96 -8.37 7.84
C ILE A 284 -5.21 -8.30 9.16
N TYR A 285 -5.71 -7.44 10.04
CA TYR A 285 -5.11 -7.15 11.32
C TYR A 285 -6.13 -7.32 12.43
N MET A 286 -5.65 -7.80 13.57
CA MET A 286 -6.38 -7.67 14.83
C MET A 286 -6.08 -6.30 15.42
N ALA A 287 -7.12 -5.60 15.81
CA ALA A 287 -7.02 -4.27 16.41
C ALA A 287 -7.91 -4.16 17.65
N THR A 288 -7.63 -3.16 18.46
CA THR A 288 -8.44 -2.77 19.61
C THR A 288 -9.17 -1.47 19.31
N ALA A 289 -10.50 -1.48 19.44
CA ALA A 289 -11.31 -0.26 19.34
C ALA A 289 -10.96 0.71 20.48
N THR A 290 -10.78 2.00 20.15
CA THR A 290 -10.35 3.02 21.11
C THR A 290 -11.43 4.06 21.44
N ASP A 291 -12.62 3.94 20.84
CA ASP A 291 -13.75 4.87 21.04
C ASP A 291 -14.55 4.68 22.32
N SER A 292 -14.47 3.50 22.95
CA SER A 292 -15.30 3.11 24.09
C SER A 292 -14.46 2.90 25.36
N GLU A 293 -15.06 3.16 26.53
CA GLU A 293 -14.49 2.76 27.83
C GLU A 293 -14.20 1.26 27.86
N ASP A 294 -15.04 0.46 27.18
CA ASP A 294 -14.83 -0.96 26.94
C ASP A 294 -14.02 -1.19 25.66
N LYS A 295 -12.70 -1.25 25.81
CA LYS A 295 -11.80 -1.70 24.75
C LYS A 295 -12.18 -3.12 24.32
N HIS A 296 -12.52 -3.29 23.05
CA HIS A 296 -12.86 -4.60 22.47
C HIS A 296 -12.10 -4.85 21.18
N LYS A 297 -11.96 -6.14 20.84
CA LYS A 297 -11.24 -6.59 19.65
C LYS A 297 -12.08 -6.42 18.40
N VAL A 298 -11.44 -6.01 17.31
CA VAL A 298 -12.02 -5.90 15.97
C VAL A 298 -11.04 -6.46 14.94
N ILE A 299 -11.56 -6.71 13.74
CA ILE A 299 -10.76 -7.05 12.57
C ILE A 299 -10.71 -5.84 11.63
N VAL A 300 -9.50 -5.48 11.21
CA VAL A 300 -9.25 -4.41 10.23
C VAL A 300 -8.65 -5.02 8.98
N LYS A 301 -9.31 -4.84 7.84
CA LYS A 301 -8.84 -5.32 6.54
C LYS A 301 -8.55 -4.15 5.61
N PHE A 302 -7.40 -4.20 4.94
CA PHE A 302 -7.07 -3.31 3.84
C PHE A 302 -7.22 -4.05 2.51
N THR A 303 -8.04 -3.54 1.60
CA THR A 303 -8.25 -4.18 0.29
C THR A 303 -8.48 -3.17 -0.83
N ARG A 304 -8.24 -3.58 -2.08
CA ARG A 304 -8.43 -2.74 -3.28
C ARG A 304 -9.86 -2.74 -3.80
N ARG A 305 -10.64 -3.74 -3.42
CA ARG A 305 -12.02 -3.94 -3.86
C ARG A 305 -12.81 -4.48 -2.69
N TYR A 306 -14.00 -3.94 -2.48
CA TYR A 306 -14.86 -4.40 -1.41
C TYR A 306 -16.31 -4.11 -1.71
N PHE A 307 -17.16 -5.14 -1.72
CA PHE A 307 -18.58 -4.92 -1.90
C PHE A 307 -19.30 -4.74 -0.58
N ARG A 308 -19.25 -3.50 -0.08
CA ARG A 308 -19.83 -3.08 1.19
C ARG A 308 -21.31 -3.45 1.33
N ASP A 309 -22.12 -3.18 0.31
CA ASP A 309 -23.57 -3.37 0.38
C ASP A 309 -23.94 -4.85 0.59
N LEU A 310 -23.20 -5.76 -0.05
CA LEU A 310 -23.36 -7.20 0.16
C LEU A 310 -22.96 -7.61 1.57
N HIS A 311 -21.86 -7.07 2.11
CA HIS A 311 -21.44 -7.35 3.48
C HIS A 311 -22.51 -6.88 4.48
N GLU A 312 -22.96 -5.62 4.39
CA GLU A 312 -24.00 -5.09 5.28
C GLU A 312 -25.30 -5.90 5.19
N PHE A 313 -25.70 -6.28 3.98
CA PHE A 313 -26.86 -7.14 3.77
C PHE A 313 -26.70 -8.50 4.46
N CYS A 314 -25.58 -9.19 4.24
CA CYS A 314 -25.33 -10.48 4.89
C CYS A 314 -25.27 -10.34 6.42
N ALA A 315 -24.71 -9.25 6.94
CA ALA A 315 -24.64 -8.99 8.38
C ALA A 315 -26.02 -8.74 8.98
N GLN A 316 -26.90 -8.00 8.30
CA GLN A 316 -28.29 -7.78 8.69
C GLN A 316 -29.11 -9.06 8.70
N GLU A 317 -28.85 -9.97 7.76
CA GLU A 317 -29.41 -11.33 7.73
C GLU A 317 -28.78 -12.28 8.76
N GLY A 318 -27.77 -11.78 9.49
CA GLY A 318 -27.05 -12.52 10.49
C GLY A 318 -26.00 -13.48 9.94
N HIS A 319 -25.70 -13.47 8.65
CA HIS A 319 -24.74 -14.38 8.04
C HIS A 319 -23.44 -13.68 7.62
N ALA A 320 -23.05 -12.61 8.31
CA ALA A 320 -21.71 -12.03 8.25
C ALA A 320 -21.41 -11.30 9.58
N PRO A 321 -20.13 -11.07 9.90
CA PRO A 321 -19.75 -10.16 10.97
C PRO A 321 -20.36 -8.77 10.76
N LYS A 322 -20.73 -8.08 11.84
CA LYS A 322 -21.14 -6.67 11.77
C LYS A 322 -19.99 -5.81 11.23
N LEU A 323 -20.31 -4.98 10.24
CA LEU A 323 -19.44 -3.91 9.77
C LEU A 323 -19.52 -2.73 10.75
N LEU A 324 -18.39 -2.37 11.33
CA LEU A 324 -18.24 -1.33 12.37
C LEU A 324 -17.67 -0.01 11.82
N GLY A 325 -16.97 -0.07 10.69
CA GLY A 325 -16.41 1.10 10.03
C GLY A 325 -15.96 0.79 8.61
N TYR A 326 -16.02 1.79 7.74
CA TYR A 326 -15.58 1.67 6.35
C TYR A 326 -15.11 3.02 5.82
N GLY A 327 -13.90 3.04 5.27
CA GLY A 327 -13.29 4.24 4.71
C GLY A 327 -12.40 3.95 3.52
N ASN A 328 -11.89 5.03 2.93
CA ASN A 328 -10.86 4.96 1.90
C ASN A 328 -9.53 5.41 2.50
N ALA A 329 -8.46 4.75 2.08
CA ALA A 329 -7.08 5.16 2.29
C ALA A 329 -6.45 5.48 0.93
N PRO A 330 -5.35 6.26 0.91
CA PRO A 330 -4.68 6.66 -0.32
C PRO A 330 -4.29 5.49 -1.23
N ASP A 331 -3.95 5.82 -2.47
CA ASP A 331 -3.61 4.90 -3.55
C ASP A 331 -4.80 4.02 -4.01
N GLY A 332 -6.00 4.19 -3.45
CA GLY A 332 -7.18 3.38 -3.78
C GLY A 332 -7.33 2.15 -2.89
N TRP A 333 -6.96 2.26 -1.62
CA TRP A 333 -7.23 1.24 -0.61
C TRP A 333 -8.57 1.52 0.08
N HIS A 334 -9.30 0.46 0.41
CA HIS A 334 -10.41 0.49 1.35
C HIS A 334 -9.95 -0.02 2.70
N VAL A 335 -10.50 0.55 3.75
CA VAL A 335 -10.27 0.14 5.13
C VAL A 335 -11.61 -0.34 5.69
N VAL A 336 -11.67 -1.63 6.01
CA VAL A 336 -12.87 -2.32 6.46
C VAL A 336 -12.67 -2.74 7.90
N VAL A 337 -13.50 -2.22 8.81
CA VAL A 337 -13.47 -2.57 10.23
C VAL A 337 -14.72 -3.38 10.55
N MET A 338 -14.56 -4.60 11.03
CA MET A 338 -15.66 -5.51 11.33
C MET A 338 -15.49 -6.16 12.72
N GLU A 339 -16.58 -6.66 13.28
CA GLU A 339 -16.53 -7.33 14.58
C GLU A 339 -15.61 -8.55 14.55
N TRP A 340 -14.90 -8.78 15.65
CA TRP A 340 -14.12 -9.99 15.82
C TRP A 340 -15.03 -11.15 16.24
N ILE A 341 -14.92 -12.27 15.53
CA ILE A 341 -15.61 -13.52 15.85
C ILE A 341 -14.62 -14.47 16.52
N ASP A 342 -15.00 -15.03 17.67
CA ASP A 342 -14.21 -16.07 18.34
C ASP A 342 -14.39 -17.41 17.62
N ASN A 343 -13.43 -17.74 16.76
CA ASN A 343 -13.39 -18.97 15.98
C ASN A 343 -11.97 -19.51 15.82
N GLU A 344 -11.87 -20.82 15.64
CA GLU A 344 -10.68 -21.51 15.12
C GLU A 344 -10.98 -22.10 13.74
N GLU A 345 -9.94 -22.28 12.92
CA GLU A 345 -10.07 -22.85 11.58
C GLU A 345 -10.67 -24.27 11.60
N SER A 346 -10.30 -25.06 12.61
CA SER A 346 -10.81 -26.41 12.79
C SER A 346 -12.30 -26.47 13.20
N ASP A 347 -12.89 -25.36 13.65
CA ASP A 347 -14.25 -25.36 14.17
C ASP A 347 -15.27 -25.71 13.08
N LEU A 348 -15.12 -25.22 11.84
CA LEU A 348 -16.03 -25.57 10.74
C LEU A 348 -16.14 -27.08 10.54
N GLN A 349 -14.99 -27.76 10.44
CA GLN A 349 -14.95 -29.21 10.24
C GLN A 349 -15.44 -29.97 11.49
N ARG A 350 -15.13 -29.46 12.68
CA ARG A 350 -15.56 -30.05 13.95
C ARG A 350 -17.08 -30.05 14.09
N TYR A 351 -17.74 -28.99 13.66
CA TYR A 351 -19.19 -28.80 13.82
C TYR A 351 -20.01 -29.19 12.58
N SER A 352 -19.37 -29.46 11.44
CA SER A 352 -20.06 -29.78 10.18
C SER A 352 -21.03 -30.96 10.31
N SER A 353 -20.58 -32.08 10.89
CA SER A 353 -21.42 -33.27 11.10
C SER A 353 -22.76 -33.00 11.80
N LYS A 354 -22.82 -31.97 12.64
CA LYS A 354 -24.02 -31.60 13.41
C LYS A 354 -24.90 -30.57 12.70
N TYR A 355 -24.30 -29.57 12.07
CA TYR A 355 -25.04 -28.38 11.60
C TYR A 355 -25.04 -28.17 10.09
N LEU A 356 -24.36 -29.02 9.31
CA LEU A 356 -24.22 -28.84 7.88
C LEU A 356 -25.54 -28.79 7.13
N GLY A 357 -26.57 -29.53 7.56
CA GLY A 357 -27.92 -29.42 7.00
C GLY A 357 -28.52 -28.02 7.18
N THR A 358 -28.38 -27.45 8.37
CA THR A 358 -28.80 -26.08 8.70
C THR A 358 -27.99 -25.05 7.92
N TRP A 359 -26.67 -25.14 7.97
CA TRP A 359 -25.76 -24.24 7.26
C TRP A 359 -26.01 -24.23 5.76
N SER A 360 -26.21 -25.41 5.16
CA SER A 360 -26.49 -25.54 3.72
C SER A 360 -27.81 -24.86 3.34
N ALA A 361 -28.86 -25.05 4.16
CA ALA A 361 -30.15 -24.41 3.92
C ALA A 361 -30.07 -22.88 4.04
N ASP A 362 -29.37 -22.40 5.07
CA ASP A 362 -29.19 -20.98 5.34
C ASP A 362 -28.33 -20.29 4.26
N LEU A 363 -27.20 -20.88 3.88
CA LEU A 363 -26.32 -20.34 2.83
C LEU A 363 -27.02 -20.30 1.48
N ARG A 364 -27.73 -21.38 1.07
CA ARG A 364 -28.50 -21.38 -0.18
C ARG A 364 -29.57 -20.30 -0.18
N ARG A 365 -30.28 -20.12 0.95
CA ARG A 365 -31.29 -19.07 1.10
C ARG A 365 -30.65 -17.68 0.99
N LEU A 366 -29.55 -17.44 1.69
CA LEU A 366 -28.82 -16.18 1.67
C LEU A 366 -28.33 -15.83 0.26
N VAL A 367 -27.67 -16.78 -0.41
CA VAL A 367 -27.16 -16.62 -1.77
C VAL A 367 -28.26 -16.29 -2.75
N ASN A 368 -29.38 -17.02 -2.71
CA ASN A 368 -30.51 -16.71 -3.57
C ASN A 368 -31.04 -15.29 -3.34
N ARG A 369 -31.10 -14.81 -2.09
CA ARG A 369 -31.61 -13.48 -1.78
C ARG A 369 -30.73 -12.33 -2.25
N PHE A 370 -29.40 -12.44 -2.14
CA PHE A 370 -28.54 -11.42 -2.74
C PHE A 370 -28.46 -11.57 -4.27
N HIS A 371 -28.58 -12.78 -4.81
CA HIS A 371 -28.73 -13.00 -6.26
C HIS A 371 -30.01 -12.36 -6.82
N GLU A 372 -31.12 -12.38 -6.09
CA GLU A 372 -32.37 -11.68 -6.48
C GLU A 372 -32.15 -10.17 -6.62
N LYS A 373 -31.24 -9.57 -5.84
CA LYS A 373 -30.82 -8.17 -5.97
C LYS A 373 -29.85 -7.91 -7.13
N GLY A 374 -29.43 -8.95 -7.84
CA GLY A 374 -28.41 -8.86 -8.89
C GLY A 374 -26.98 -8.90 -8.37
N TRP A 375 -26.78 -9.19 -7.08
CA TRP A 375 -25.46 -9.23 -6.47
C TRP A 375 -24.82 -10.60 -6.60
N VAL A 376 -23.50 -10.65 -6.61
CA VAL A 376 -22.67 -11.87 -6.56
C VAL A 376 -21.58 -11.68 -5.50
N HIS A 377 -21.13 -12.78 -4.90
CA HIS A 377 -20.03 -12.76 -3.90
C HIS A 377 -18.67 -13.02 -4.55
N GLY A 378 -18.61 -13.96 -5.49
CA GLY A 378 -17.40 -14.29 -6.23
C GLY A 378 -16.37 -15.15 -5.50
N ASP A 379 -16.57 -15.51 -4.23
CA ASP A 379 -15.65 -16.40 -3.52
C ASP A 379 -16.33 -17.09 -2.33
N LEU A 380 -17.24 -18.01 -2.62
CA LEU A 380 -18.02 -18.77 -1.63
C LEU A 380 -17.32 -20.08 -1.19
N ARG A 381 -15.99 -20.11 -1.23
CA ARG A 381 -15.19 -21.26 -0.77
C ARG A 381 -15.33 -21.44 0.74
N ASP A 382 -15.03 -22.65 1.22
CA ASP A 382 -15.05 -22.99 2.65
C ASP A 382 -14.11 -22.10 3.48
N ALA A 383 -12.99 -21.67 2.90
CA ALA A 383 -12.05 -20.71 3.50
C ALA A 383 -12.64 -19.32 3.84
N ASN A 384 -13.80 -18.98 3.28
CA ASN A 384 -14.52 -17.73 3.53
C ASN A 384 -15.82 -17.95 4.32
N LEU A 385 -15.99 -19.14 4.89
CA LEU A 385 -17.04 -19.45 5.86
C LEU A 385 -16.41 -19.40 7.25
N ILE A 386 -17.14 -18.90 8.24
CA ILE A 386 -16.73 -18.98 9.66
C ILE A 386 -17.95 -19.25 10.55
N ILE A 387 -17.70 -19.73 11.76
CA ILE A 387 -18.72 -19.90 12.80
C ILE A 387 -18.21 -19.31 14.12
N SER A 388 -19.12 -18.83 14.96
CA SER A 388 -18.77 -18.50 16.35
C SER A 388 -18.84 -19.75 17.21
N ARG A 389 -17.86 -19.95 18.11
CA ARG A 389 -17.92 -21.04 19.11
C ARG A 389 -19.11 -20.97 20.03
N THR A 390 -19.61 -19.76 20.30
CA THR A 390 -20.77 -19.56 21.17
C THR A 390 -22.09 -19.85 20.47
N ASN A 391 -22.13 -19.76 19.13
CA ASN A 391 -23.31 -20.00 18.31
C ASN A 391 -22.94 -20.82 17.05
N PRO A 392 -22.46 -22.06 17.21
CA PRO A 392 -21.91 -22.85 16.10
C PRO A 392 -22.96 -23.26 15.06
N GLU A 393 -24.25 -23.21 15.38
CA GLU A 393 -25.34 -23.44 14.44
C GLU A 393 -25.46 -22.34 13.36
N ARG A 394 -24.84 -21.18 13.59
CA ARG A 394 -24.95 -20.01 12.71
C ARG A 394 -23.67 -19.80 11.92
N ILE A 395 -23.73 -20.12 10.63
CA ILE A 395 -22.65 -19.90 9.68
C ILE A 395 -22.64 -18.46 9.15
N MET A 396 -21.45 -17.91 8.96
CA MET A 396 -21.22 -16.56 8.47
C MET A 396 -20.29 -16.58 7.25
N LEU A 397 -20.53 -15.66 6.32
CA LEU A 397 -19.67 -15.34 5.19
C LEU A 397 -18.71 -14.22 5.56
N VAL A 398 -17.49 -14.32 5.05
CA VAL A 398 -16.47 -13.27 5.08
C VAL A 398 -15.85 -13.09 3.69
N ASP A 399 -14.97 -12.09 3.54
CA ASP A 399 -14.21 -11.82 2.31
C ASP A 399 -15.06 -11.40 1.10
N PHE A 400 -15.69 -10.22 1.20
CA PHE A 400 -16.54 -9.63 0.16
C PHE A 400 -15.76 -8.88 -0.95
N ASP A 401 -14.47 -9.18 -1.16
CA ASP A 401 -13.58 -8.42 -2.05
C ASP A 401 -13.94 -8.56 -3.53
N TRP A 402 -14.43 -9.74 -3.90
CA TRP A 402 -14.83 -10.07 -5.27
C TRP A 402 -16.31 -9.86 -5.55
N GLY A 403 -17.06 -9.37 -4.55
CA GLY A 403 -18.47 -9.11 -4.70
C GLY A 403 -18.73 -8.00 -5.73
N GLY A 404 -19.92 -8.02 -6.33
CA GLY A 404 -20.33 -6.95 -7.23
C GLY A 404 -21.81 -6.99 -7.58
N ASP A 405 -22.28 -5.89 -8.18
CA ASP A 405 -23.64 -5.73 -8.67
C ASP A 405 -23.71 -5.90 -10.19
N LEU A 406 -24.31 -7.01 -10.64
CA LEU A 406 -24.49 -7.33 -12.06
C LEU A 406 -25.44 -6.34 -12.77
N ASN A 407 -26.27 -5.59 -12.03
CA ASN A 407 -27.11 -4.55 -12.63
C ASN A 407 -26.29 -3.30 -13.00
N SER A 408 -25.20 -3.06 -12.29
CA SER A 408 -24.26 -1.95 -12.56
C SER A 408 -23.26 -2.28 -13.68
N GLY A 409 -23.23 -3.53 -14.12
CA GLY A 409 -22.45 -4.00 -15.25
C GLY A 409 -21.76 -5.33 -14.97
N PRO A 410 -20.99 -5.83 -15.96
CA PRO A 410 -20.36 -7.12 -15.84
C PRO A 410 -19.24 -7.16 -14.77
N VAL A 411 -19.25 -8.17 -13.89
CA VAL A 411 -18.29 -8.31 -12.78
C VAL A 411 -17.19 -9.32 -13.12
N ARG A 412 -15.91 -8.99 -12.85
CA ARG A 412 -14.75 -9.83 -13.19
C ARG A 412 -13.66 -9.85 -12.12
N TYR A 413 -12.99 -11.00 -12.00
CA TYR A 413 -11.71 -11.09 -11.31
C TYR A 413 -10.64 -10.25 -12.03
N PRO A 414 -9.70 -9.62 -11.31
CA PRO A 414 -8.65 -8.79 -11.91
C PRO A 414 -7.49 -9.63 -12.46
N THR A 415 -7.43 -10.94 -12.18
CA THR A 415 -6.33 -11.83 -12.55
C THR A 415 -6.85 -13.24 -12.81
N SER A 416 -6.14 -13.99 -13.67
CA SER A 416 -6.36 -15.43 -13.90
C SER A 416 -5.64 -16.32 -12.88
N LEU A 417 -4.78 -15.75 -12.03
CA LEU A 417 -4.12 -16.46 -10.92
C LEU A 417 -5.09 -16.64 -9.75
N LEU A 418 -6.14 -17.41 -9.97
CA LEU A 418 -7.18 -17.70 -8.98
C LEU A 418 -6.83 -18.95 -8.17
N ASN A 419 -7.47 -19.08 -7.00
CA ASN A 419 -7.46 -20.37 -6.31
C ASN A 419 -8.05 -21.45 -7.24
N PRO A 420 -7.48 -22.68 -7.26
CA PRO A 420 -7.97 -23.75 -8.15
C PRO A 420 -9.47 -24.03 -8.05
N GLU A 421 -10.06 -23.91 -6.86
CA GLU A 421 -11.51 -24.10 -6.64
C GLU A 421 -12.37 -23.02 -7.32
N LEU A 422 -11.76 -21.89 -7.70
CA LEU A 422 -12.43 -20.84 -8.48
C LEU A 422 -12.18 -21.00 -9.98
N VAL A 423 -11.17 -21.72 -10.44
CA VAL A 423 -10.78 -21.80 -11.86
C VAL A 423 -11.83 -22.60 -12.66
N ARG A 424 -12.18 -22.12 -13.86
CA ARG A 424 -13.05 -22.83 -14.81
C ARG A 424 -12.21 -23.54 -15.88
N GLU A 425 -12.87 -24.33 -16.73
CA GLU A 425 -12.23 -25.01 -17.86
C GLU A 425 -11.43 -24.05 -18.75
N ASP A 426 -11.97 -22.85 -19.01
CA ASP A 426 -11.22 -21.75 -19.60
C ASP A 426 -10.61 -20.87 -18.49
N PRO A 427 -9.28 -20.87 -18.31
CA PRO A 427 -8.63 -20.02 -17.31
C PRO A 427 -8.73 -18.52 -17.61
N ASN A 428 -9.17 -18.13 -18.82
CA ASN A 428 -9.44 -16.75 -19.19
C ASN A 428 -10.89 -16.32 -18.89
N ASP A 429 -11.77 -17.25 -18.48
CA ASP A 429 -13.11 -16.91 -18.00
C ASP A 429 -13.04 -16.31 -16.58
N LEU A 430 -12.80 -14.99 -16.56
CA LEU A 430 -12.73 -14.20 -15.33
C LEU A 430 -14.10 -13.68 -14.89
N TRP A 431 -15.20 -14.11 -15.49
CA TRP A 431 -16.54 -13.62 -15.15
C TRP A 431 -17.03 -14.14 -13.80
N ILE A 432 -17.56 -13.24 -12.98
CA ILE A 432 -18.22 -13.59 -11.73
C ILE A 432 -19.73 -13.59 -11.99
N THR A 433 -20.34 -14.77 -11.88
CA THR A 433 -21.76 -14.99 -12.19
C THR A 433 -22.48 -15.67 -11.05
N LYS A 434 -23.81 -15.60 -11.05
CA LYS A 434 -24.67 -16.26 -10.06
C LYS A 434 -24.50 -17.78 -10.12
N GLU A 435 -24.34 -18.32 -11.32
CA GLU A 435 -24.11 -19.74 -11.55
C GLU A 435 -22.77 -20.18 -10.95
N ARG A 436 -21.72 -19.37 -11.11
CA ARG A 436 -20.40 -19.64 -10.53
C ARG A 436 -20.44 -19.61 -9.00
N ASP A 437 -21.09 -18.62 -8.40
CA ASP A 437 -21.33 -18.57 -6.95
C ASP A 437 -21.97 -19.87 -6.44
N LYS A 438 -23.05 -20.32 -7.10
CA LYS A 438 -23.75 -21.56 -6.70
C LYS A 438 -22.86 -22.78 -6.82
N LEU A 439 -22.09 -22.91 -7.90
CA LEU A 439 -21.17 -24.03 -8.10
C LEU A 439 -20.09 -24.08 -7.01
N VAL A 440 -19.46 -22.95 -6.72
CA VAL A 440 -18.41 -22.85 -5.68
C VAL A 440 -18.99 -23.14 -4.30
N LEU A 441 -20.19 -22.63 -3.99
CA LEU A 441 -20.86 -22.96 -2.73
C LEU A 441 -21.15 -24.46 -2.60
N GLU A 442 -21.72 -25.09 -3.63
CA GLU A 442 -22.01 -26.53 -3.57
C GLU A 442 -20.73 -27.37 -3.43
N PHE A 443 -19.63 -26.94 -4.05
CA PHE A 443 -18.33 -27.54 -3.86
C PHE A 443 -17.85 -27.42 -2.40
N ALA A 444 -17.89 -26.22 -1.83
CA ALA A 444 -17.54 -25.98 -0.42
C ALA A 444 -18.37 -26.83 0.55
N LEU A 445 -19.68 -26.97 0.31
CA LEU A 445 -20.57 -27.79 1.14
C LEU A 445 -20.22 -29.28 1.06
N ARG A 446 -19.88 -29.81 -0.12
CA ARG A 446 -19.45 -31.22 -0.28
C ARG A 446 -18.14 -31.54 0.44
N LYS A 447 -17.20 -30.58 0.42
CA LYS A 447 -15.94 -30.68 1.16
C LYS A 447 -16.20 -30.79 2.67
N LEU A 448 -17.12 -29.97 3.20
CA LEU A 448 -17.56 -30.05 4.60
C LEU A 448 -18.32 -31.35 4.94
N GLU A 449 -19.01 -31.96 3.97
CA GLU A 449 -19.62 -33.30 4.12
C GLU A 449 -18.56 -34.43 4.24
N GLY A 450 -17.29 -34.15 3.92
CA GLY A 450 -16.23 -35.16 3.87
C GLY A 450 -16.32 -36.07 2.63
N LYS A 451 -16.90 -35.58 1.54
CA LYS A 451 -17.17 -36.37 0.31
C LYS A 451 -16.16 -36.16 -0.84
N GLU A 452 -14.96 -35.64 -0.58
CA GLU A 452 -13.93 -35.59 -1.63
C GLU A 452 -13.02 -36.84 -1.61
N GLU A 453 -13.27 -37.72 -2.59
CA GLU A 453 -12.18 -38.29 -3.38
C GLU A 453 -11.80 -37.25 -4.43
N VAL A 454 -10.51 -36.90 -4.48
CA VAL A 454 -9.90 -35.98 -5.45
C VAL A 454 -10.11 -36.51 -6.87
N GLN A 455 -10.60 -35.66 -7.79
CA GLN A 455 -10.47 -35.87 -9.24
C GLN A 455 -9.38 -34.96 -9.80
#